data_AF-A0A2B4SLL0-F1
#
_entry.id   AF-A0A2B4SLL0-F1
#
_cell.length_a   1.000
_cell.length_b   1.000
_cell.length_c   1.000
_cell.angle_alpha   90.00
_cell.angle_beta   90.00
_cell.angle_gamma   90.00
#
_symmetry.space_group_name_H-M   'P 1'
#
loop_
_entity.id
_entity.type
_entity.pdbx_description
1 polymer ?
#
loop_
_entity_poly.entity_id
_entity_poly.type
_entity_poly.pdbx_seq_one_letter_code
_entity_poly.pdbx_strand_id
1 'polypeptide(L)'
;MFGLIASNTVNSGPLQEKMKKGNRQDITGNRKTVYGGKGAGCFTKHFAGNVPPEGLRDSFNFYIKYICQKDYKEDGTHYGTMFDKQFGIPVYSAYTLTKDKVDFKAWTRPKWRQTEGIDEQGRDEIYPSLPFHRGHLAPAHTLSDTGYEGAGFRSTFFYTNAVPQRPAFNSGQWSQFEGKIRDYAINDCTKDDGTLYLLTGTSFINWDPHTNRYKINDPIKAPKLPEEDLPEFPAITIPSSLWTAGCCVKNGDAVGNFAVFGNNEEDAKETYTSQASINNLQTVIKNDRASGEPKEVKLFPAFPGCMDDHNRVNLDAFKRRRMK
;
A
#
# COMPACT_ATOMS: atom_id res chain seq x y z
N MET A 1 -29.45 -38.64 60.45
CA MET A 1 -29.20 -40.08 60.28
C MET A 1 -30.04 -40.53 59.09
N PHE A 2 -29.38 -40.78 57.94
CA PHE A 2 -29.73 -41.59 56.74
C PHE A 2 -31.19 -41.55 56.20
N GLY A 3 -31.48 -41.40 54.89
CA GLY A 3 -30.70 -41.50 53.65
C GLY A 3 -31.52 -42.20 52.54
N LEU A 4 -31.17 -41.95 51.27
CA LEU A 4 -31.49 -42.60 49.96
C LEU A 4 -32.28 -41.68 48.98
N ILE A 5 -31.69 -41.02 47.94
CA ILE A 5 -30.97 -41.46 46.69
C ILE A 5 -31.98 -42.04 45.65
N ALA A 6 -32.09 -41.70 44.36
CA ALA A 6 -31.37 -40.94 43.28
C ALA A 6 -32.44 -40.42 42.26
N SER A 7 -32.21 -39.65 41.18
CA SER A 7 -31.07 -39.62 40.25
C SER A 7 -31.04 -38.36 39.33
N ASN A 8 -29.80 -38.00 39.00
CA ASN A 8 -29.24 -37.44 37.76
C ASN A 8 -29.59 -36.01 37.29
N THR A 9 -28.63 -35.14 37.61
CA THR A 9 -28.14 -33.96 36.89
C THR A 9 -27.79 -34.20 35.41
N VAL A 10 -28.10 -33.23 34.54
CA VAL A 10 -27.14 -32.70 33.55
C VAL A 10 -27.27 -31.17 33.52
N ASN A 11 -26.19 -30.49 33.91
CA ASN A 11 -25.99 -29.04 33.83
C ASN A 11 -25.79 -28.63 32.36
N SER A 12 -26.62 -27.73 31.83
CA SER A 12 -26.30 -26.96 30.62
C SER A 12 -25.87 -25.55 31.03
N GLY A 13 -24.56 -25.30 30.95
CA GLY A 13 -23.92 -24.01 31.23
C GLY A 13 -24.20 -22.92 30.19
N PRO A 14 -23.58 -21.73 30.35
CA PRO A 14 -23.94 -20.49 29.67
C PRO A 14 -23.46 -20.48 28.22
N LEU A 15 -24.23 -21.08 27.33
CA LEU A 15 -23.96 -21.10 25.88
C LEU A 15 -25.20 -20.74 25.04
N GLN A 16 -26.15 -19.99 25.62
CA GLN A 16 -27.35 -19.51 24.93
C GLN A 16 -27.59 -18.00 25.03
N GLU A 17 -26.54 -17.21 25.31
CA GLU A 17 -26.62 -15.75 25.31
C GLU A 17 -25.77 -15.10 24.19
N LYS A 18 -25.72 -15.72 23.01
CA LYS A 18 -25.09 -15.13 21.80
C LYS A 18 -25.95 -15.18 20.53
N MET A 19 -27.26 -15.31 20.65
CA MET A 19 -28.18 -15.27 19.49
C MET A 19 -29.29 -14.22 19.64
N LYS A 20 -28.94 -12.97 20.00
CA LYS A 20 -29.78 -11.79 19.76
C LYS A 20 -28.92 -10.54 19.49
N LYS A 21 -28.33 -10.46 18.30
CA LYS A 21 -28.14 -9.20 17.58
C LYS A 21 -29.08 -9.30 16.38
N GLY A 22 -30.29 -8.77 16.41
CA GLY A 22 -30.55 -7.35 16.62
C GLY A 22 -30.30 -6.67 15.28
N ASN A 23 -31.33 -6.68 14.43
CA ASN A 23 -31.40 -6.03 13.13
C ASN A 23 -31.30 -4.50 13.36
N ARG A 24 -30.08 -3.99 13.57
CA ARG A 24 -29.78 -2.57 13.44
C ARG A 24 -29.50 -2.35 11.95
N GLN A 25 -30.44 -1.73 11.26
CA GLN A 25 -30.10 -1.01 10.05
C GLN A 25 -28.97 -0.05 10.40
N ASP A 26 -27.82 -0.23 9.74
CA ASP A 26 -26.66 0.61 9.89
C ASP A 26 -26.98 1.99 9.30
N ILE A 27 -27.11 2.99 10.17
CA ILE A 27 -27.38 4.39 9.81
C ILE A 27 -26.06 5.12 9.49
N THR A 28 -24.95 4.39 9.27
CA THR A 28 -23.78 4.94 8.59
C THR A 28 -23.78 4.41 7.16
N GLY A 29 -23.94 5.31 6.17
CA GLY A 29 -23.99 4.98 4.74
C GLY A 29 -22.65 4.46 4.21
N ASN A 30 -22.17 3.32 4.70
CA ASN A 30 -20.89 2.77 4.35
C ASN A 30 -20.98 2.14 2.94
N ARG A 31 -20.89 2.99 1.91
CA ARG A 31 -20.73 2.54 0.52
C ARG A 31 -19.59 1.54 0.48
N LYS A 32 -19.87 0.36 -0.09
CA LYS A 32 -18.91 -0.72 -0.38
C LYS A 32 -17.55 -0.14 -0.79
N THR A 33 -16.50 -0.44 -0.02
CA THR A 33 -15.12 0.02 -0.30
C THR A 33 -14.27 -1.07 -0.92
N VAL A 34 -14.66 -2.34 -0.75
CA VAL A 34 -13.91 -3.52 -1.22
C VAL A 34 -14.63 -4.14 -2.41
N TYR A 35 -13.88 -4.37 -3.49
CA TYR A 35 -14.38 -4.86 -4.77
C TYR A 35 -13.59 -6.09 -5.22
N GLY A 36 -14.29 -7.03 -5.87
CA GLY A 36 -13.66 -8.19 -6.50
C GLY A 36 -13.04 -7.91 -7.86
N GLY A 37 -13.37 -6.76 -8.49
CA GLY A 37 -12.85 -6.37 -9.79
C GLY A 37 -12.33 -4.94 -9.82
N LYS A 38 -11.39 -4.66 -10.74
CA LYS A 38 -10.69 -3.37 -10.86
C LYS A 38 -11.51 -2.21 -11.45
N GLY A 39 -12.75 -2.47 -11.87
CA GLY A 39 -13.60 -1.50 -12.60
C GLY A 39 -14.32 -0.47 -11.73
N ALA A 40 -14.14 -0.49 -10.40
CA ALA A 40 -14.78 0.49 -9.53
C ALA A 40 -14.21 1.90 -9.80
N GLY A 41 -15.06 2.85 -10.17
CA GLY A 41 -14.63 4.23 -10.50
C GLY A 41 -13.88 4.93 -9.36
N CYS A 42 -14.23 4.62 -8.10
CA CYS A 42 -13.51 5.14 -6.94
C CYS A 42 -12.06 4.65 -6.84
N PHE A 43 -11.78 3.46 -7.39
CA PHE A 43 -10.45 2.89 -7.46
C PHE A 43 -9.70 3.43 -8.67
N THR A 44 -10.32 3.40 -9.85
CA THR A 44 -9.65 3.74 -11.12
C THR A 44 -9.29 5.23 -11.25
N LYS A 45 -9.97 6.14 -10.56
CA LYS A 45 -9.69 7.59 -10.66
C LYS A 45 -8.29 8.02 -10.21
N HIS A 46 -7.54 7.14 -9.56
CA HIS A 46 -6.19 7.43 -9.04
C HIS A 46 -5.06 7.04 -10.00
N PHE A 47 -5.38 6.49 -11.17
CA PHE A 47 -4.42 6.08 -12.17
C PHE A 47 -4.39 7.07 -13.31
N ALA A 48 -3.23 7.22 -13.95
CA ALA A 48 -3.11 8.00 -15.17
C ALA A 48 -4.09 7.44 -16.21
N GLY A 49 -5.03 8.30 -16.67
CA GLY A 49 -6.04 7.91 -17.66
C GLY A 49 -7.11 6.95 -17.15
N ASN A 50 -7.21 6.79 -15.83
CA ASN A 50 -8.09 5.83 -15.17
C ASN A 50 -7.82 4.35 -15.53
N VAL A 51 -6.61 4.02 -15.97
CA VAL A 51 -6.22 2.66 -16.34
C VAL A 51 -5.21 2.10 -15.33
N PRO A 52 -5.58 1.09 -14.52
CA PRO A 52 -4.68 0.46 -13.56
C PRO A 52 -3.51 -0.28 -14.23
N PRO A 53 -2.39 -0.51 -13.50
CA PRO A 53 -1.27 -1.31 -13.98
C PRO A 53 -1.66 -2.72 -14.43
N GLU A 54 -0.85 -3.26 -15.33
CA GLU A 54 -0.96 -4.61 -15.88
C GLU A 54 0.24 -5.47 -15.46
N GLY A 55 0.02 -6.78 -15.30
CA GLY A 55 1.09 -7.74 -15.02
C GLY A 55 1.55 -7.81 -13.56
N LEU A 56 0.84 -7.22 -12.59
CA LEU A 56 1.25 -7.29 -11.18
C LEU A 56 0.64 -8.48 -10.42
N ARG A 57 -0.60 -8.87 -10.75
CA ARG A 57 -1.23 -10.16 -10.39
C ARG A 57 -2.26 -10.52 -11.46
N ASP A 58 -2.66 -11.78 -11.49
CA ASP A 58 -3.82 -12.22 -12.26
C ASP A 58 -5.11 -11.56 -11.73
N SER A 59 -5.83 -10.87 -12.61
CA SER A 59 -7.10 -10.22 -12.28
C SER A 59 -8.25 -11.19 -12.03
N PHE A 60 -8.11 -12.47 -12.42
CA PHE A 60 -9.09 -13.52 -12.15
C PHE A 60 -8.82 -14.26 -10.82
N ASN A 61 -7.73 -13.92 -10.14
CA ASN A 61 -7.42 -14.49 -8.84
C ASN A 61 -8.40 -13.96 -7.78
N PHE A 62 -9.18 -14.85 -7.18
CA PHE A 62 -10.21 -14.52 -6.18
C PHE A 62 -9.63 -13.99 -4.85
N TYR A 63 -8.34 -14.18 -4.58
CA TYR A 63 -7.63 -13.56 -3.46
C TYR A 63 -7.40 -12.06 -3.67
N ILE A 64 -7.47 -11.57 -4.91
CA ILE A 64 -7.27 -10.15 -5.20
C ILE A 64 -8.51 -9.35 -4.83
N LYS A 65 -8.27 -8.21 -4.20
CA LYS A 65 -9.30 -7.23 -3.84
C LYS A 65 -8.83 -5.84 -4.24
N TYR A 66 -9.78 -5.03 -4.71
CA TYR A 66 -9.56 -3.64 -5.08
C TYR A 66 -10.28 -2.77 -4.07
N ILE A 67 -9.54 -1.89 -3.40
CA ILE A 67 -10.01 -1.16 -2.23
C ILE A 67 -10.00 0.33 -2.55
N CYS A 68 -11.16 0.97 -2.37
CA CYS A 68 -11.30 2.42 -2.39
C CYS A 68 -11.06 2.95 -0.97
N GLN A 69 -9.83 3.40 -0.72
CA GLN A 69 -9.38 3.83 0.60
C GLN A 69 -9.87 5.24 0.92
N LYS A 70 -10.55 5.38 2.06
CA LYS A 70 -11.25 6.60 2.49
C LYS A 70 -11.08 6.84 3.98
N ASP A 71 -11.23 8.09 4.41
CA ASP A 71 -11.44 8.39 5.82
C ASP A 71 -12.85 7.96 6.25
N TYR A 72 -13.06 7.70 7.54
CA TYR A 72 -14.40 7.36 8.04
C TYR A 72 -15.27 8.59 8.32
N LYS A 73 -14.67 9.78 8.41
CA LYS A 73 -15.39 11.03 8.70
C LYS A 73 -15.72 11.84 7.46
N GLU A 74 -15.19 11.45 6.30
CA GLU A 74 -15.38 12.15 5.03
C GLU A 74 -15.77 11.15 3.95
N ASP A 75 -16.73 11.54 3.11
CA ASP A 75 -17.06 10.81 1.91
C ASP A 75 -16.04 11.10 0.81
N GLY A 76 -15.36 10.07 0.32
CA GLY A 76 -14.46 10.21 -0.81
C GLY A 76 -13.26 9.29 -0.72
N THR A 77 -12.84 8.76 -1.86
CA THR A 77 -11.63 7.94 -1.95
C THR A 77 -10.41 8.83 -2.17
N HIS A 78 -9.39 8.67 -1.33
CA HIS A 78 -8.13 9.43 -1.41
C HIS A 78 -7.06 8.68 -2.21
N TYR A 79 -7.12 7.34 -2.21
CA TYR A 79 -6.24 6.48 -3.00
C TYR A 79 -6.86 5.10 -3.25
N GLY A 80 -6.37 4.38 -4.26
CA GLY A 80 -6.76 3.01 -4.56
C GLY A 80 -5.71 2.02 -4.08
N THR A 81 -6.12 0.88 -3.52
CA THR A 81 -5.19 -0.22 -3.18
C THR A 81 -5.61 -1.51 -3.86
N MET A 82 -4.68 -2.18 -4.54
CA MET A 82 -4.84 -3.57 -4.95
C MET A 82 -4.21 -4.45 -3.87
N PHE A 83 -5.02 -5.30 -3.24
CA PHE A 83 -4.67 -6.08 -2.07
C PHE A 83 -4.72 -7.58 -2.35
N ASP A 84 -3.72 -8.30 -1.87
CA ASP A 84 -3.60 -9.74 -2.07
C ASP A 84 -3.86 -10.47 -0.75
N LYS A 85 -5.06 -11.05 -0.62
CA LYS A 85 -5.47 -11.78 0.59
C LYS A 85 -4.63 -13.03 0.83
N GLN A 86 -3.97 -13.57 -0.20
CA GLN A 86 -3.10 -14.74 -0.04
C GLN A 86 -1.87 -14.42 0.82
N PHE A 87 -1.34 -13.21 0.68
CA PHE A 87 -0.16 -12.74 1.41
C PHE A 87 -0.51 -11.76 2.54
N GLY A 88 -1.76 -11.30 2.61
CA GLY A 88 -2.22 -10.35 3.61
C GLY A 88 -1.55 -8.97 3.54
N ILE A 89 -1.03 -8.62 2.35
CA ILE A 89 -0.35 -7.35 2.08
C ILE A 89 -0.83 -6.74 0.76
N PRO A 90 -0.74 -5.41 0.60
CA PRO A 90 -1.01 -4.77 -0.67
C PRO A 90 0.01 -5.13 -1.76
N VAL A 91 -0.50 -5.37 -2.97
CA VAL A 91 0.31 -5.45 -4.20
C VAL A 91 0.85 -4.06 -4.52
N TYR A 92 -0.05 -3.08 -4.56
CA TYR A 92 0.29 -1.67 -4.71
C TYR A 92 -0.84 -0.75 -4.20
N SER A 93 -0.49 0.50 -3.96
CA SER A 93 -1.42 1.63 -3.77
C SER A 93 -1.15 2.70 -4.83
N ALA A 94 -2.22 3.29 -5.36
CA ALA A 94 -2.21 4.32 -6.39
C ALA A 94 -2.82 5.62 -5.85
N TYR A 95 -2.12 6.73 -6.00
CA TYR A 95 -2.50 8.02 -5.46
C TYR A 95 -1.96 9.17 -6.31
N THR A 96 -2.52 10.36 -6.14
CA THR A 96 -2.27 11.51 -7.01
C THR A 96 -1.97 12.77 -6.22
N LEU A 97 -1.05 13.59 -6.72
CA LEU A 97 -0.82 14.95 -6.22
C LEU A 97 -1.12 15.96 -7.32
N THR A 98 -1.79 17.03 -6.94
CA THR A 98 -2.15 18.18 -7.77
C THR A 98 -1.74 19.46 -7.04
N LYS A 99 -1.79 20.60 -7.72
CA LYS A 99 -1.34 21.90 -7.18
C LYS A 99 -2.00 22.28 -5.85
N ASP A 100 -3.26 21.87 -5.66
CA ASP A 100 -4.08 22.08 -4.46
C ASP A 100 -3.86 21.04 -3.34
N LYS A 101 -2.94 20.08 -3.53
CA LYS A 101 -2.72 18.91 -2.65
C LYS A 101 -1.26 18.69 -2.28
N VAL A 102 -0.47 19.75 -2.27
CA VAL A 102 0.97 19.70 -2.00
C VAL A 102 1.42 20.65 -0.88
N ASP A 103 0.49 21.24 -0.13
CA ASP A 103 0.75 21.94 1.12
C ASP A 103 0.80 20.95 2.30
N PHE A 104 1.84 20.11 2.31
CA PHE A 104 1.95 18.99 3.24
C PHE A 104 1.98 19.45 4.71
N LYS A 105 1.12 18.83 5.53
CA LYS A 105 0.81 19.22 6.91
C LYS A 105 1.16 18.14 7.93
N ALA A 106 1.49 18.58 9.14
CA ALA A 106 1.60 17.70 10.29
C ALA A 106 0.20 17.47 10.90
N TRP A 107 -0.13 16.21 11.15
CA TRP A 107 -1.38 15.80 11.78
C TRP A 107 -1.12 14.86 12.95
N THR A 108 -2.03 14.84 13.93
CA THR A 108 -1.99 13.84 14.99
C THR A 108 -2.22 12.45 14.41
N ARG A 109 -1.29 11.54 14.68
CA ARG A 109 -1.36 10.14 14.24
C ARG A 109 -2.63 9.46 14.80
N PRO A 110 -3.53 8.94 13.96
CA PRO A 110 -4.67 8.16 14.41
C PRO A 110 -4.26 6.73 14.79
N LYS A 111 -5.20 5.99 15.39
CA LYS A 111 -5.08 4.54 15.55
C LYS A 111 -5.19 3.83 14.20
N TRP A 112 -4.47 2.73 14.06
CA TRP A 112 -4.59 1.83 12.92
C TRP A 112 -5.96 1.15 12.90
N ARG A 113 -6.46 0.85 11.71
CA ARG A 113 -7.78 0.24 11.50
C ARG A 113 -7.71 -0.91 10.52
N GLN A 114 -8.61 -1.86 10.71
CA GLN A 114 -8.83 -2.93 9.77
C GLN A 114 -9.85 -2.48 8.71
N THR A 115 -9.61 -2.89 7.46
CA THR A 115 -10.60 -2.72 6.38
C THR A 115 -11.71 -3.75 6.54
N GLU A 116 -12.96 -3.30 6.64
CA GLU A 116 -14.11 -4.21 6.70
C GLU A 116 -14.20 -5.09 5.44
N GLY A 117 -14.48 -6.38 5.62
CA GLY A 117 -14.56 -7.36 4.52
C GLY A 117 -13.22 -7.95 4.08
N ILE A 118 -12.12 -7.68 4.80
CA ILE A 118 -10.82 -8.32 4.62
C ILE A 118 -10.39 -8.90 5.97
N ASP A 119 -10.30 -10.21 6.12
CA ASP A 119 -9.87 -10.79 7.41
C ASP A 119 -8.34 -10.98 7.44
N GLU A 120 -7.78 -11.35 6.28
CA GLU A 120 -6.38 -11.62 5.98
C GLU A 120 -5.62 -10.31 5.76
N GLN A 121 -5.49 -9.52 6.82
CA GLN A 121 -4.71 -8.28 6.86
C GLN A 121 -4.00 -8.15 8.20
N GLY A 122 -3.09 -7.18 8.28
CA GLY A 122 -2.46 -6.82 9.54
C GLY A 122 -3.45 -6.39 10.62
N ARG A 123 -3.00 -6.45 11.88
CA ARG A 123 -3.74 -6.03 13.07
C ARG A 123 -2.76 -5.72 14.21
N ASP A 124 -3.21 -5.08 15.28
CA ASP A 124 -2.28 -4.67 16.35
C ASP A 124 -1.59 -5.88 17.00
N GLU A 125 -2.27 -7.01 17.13
CA GLU A 125 -1.85 -8.23 17.82
C GLU A 125 -0.72 -8.99 17.14
N ILE A 126 -0.50 -8.78 15.84
CA ILE A 126 0.61 -9.42 15.11
C ILE A 126 1.83 -8.51 14.99
N TYR A 127 1.69 -7.22 15.31
CA TYR A 127 2.79 -6.24 15.36
C TYR A 127 3.44 -5.96 16.75
N PRO A 128 3.15 -6.64 17.88
CA PRO A 128 3.49 -6.09 19.19
C PRO A 128 4.95 -6.33 19.65
N SER A 129 5.79 -7.10 18.95
CA SER A 129 7.10 -7.54 19.50
C SER A 129 8.27 -7.71 18.53
N LEU A 130 8.10 -7.48 17.22
CA LEU A 130 9.15 -7.69 16.22
C LEU A 130 9.67 -6.36 15.65
N PRO A 131 10.92 -6.29 15.12
CA PRO A 131 11.50 -5.05 14.59
C PRO A 131 10.90 -4.73 13.21
N PHE A 132 9.58 -4.56 13.14
CA PHE A 132 8.84 -4.15 11.95
C PHE A 132 7.96 -2.95 12.26
N HIS A 133 8.11 -1.93 11.43
CA HIS A 133 7.14 -0.87 11.33
C HIS A 133 5.97 -1.31 10.45
N ARG A 134 4.84 -0.61 10.61
CA ARG A 134 3.72 -0.63 9.66
C ARG A 134 4.07 0.35 8.53
N GLY A 135 4.82 -0.13 7.56
CA GLY A 135 5.31 0.64 6.42
C GLY A 135 4.19 0.95 5.46
N HIS A 136 3.89 2.24 5.24
CA HIS A 136 2.81 2.66 4.37
C HIS A 136 3.20 2.50 2.89
N LEU A 137 2.25 2.11 2.04
CA LEU A 137 2.41 2.23 0.59
C LEU A 137 2.00 3.63 0.11
N ALA A 138 0.76 4.05 0.36
CA ALA A 138 0.36 5.45 0.22
C ALA A 138 0.82 6.22 1.48
N PRO A 139 1.84 7.10 1.40
CA PRO A 139 2.46 7.65 2.60
C PRO A 139 1.59 8.72 3.26
N ALA A 140 1.42 8.62 4.59
CA ALA A 140 0.57 9.51 5.36
C ALA A 140 0.89 11.00 5.12
N HIS A 141 2.18 11.38 5.19
CA HIS A 141 2.60 12.76 4.98
C HIS A 141 2.40 13.24 3.54
N THR A 142 2.50 12.34 2.55
CA THR A 142 2.24 12.68 1.14
C THR A 142 0.75 12.91 0.88
N LEU A 143 -0.15 12.26 1.62
CA LEU A 143 -1.60 12.51 1.51
C LEU A 143 -2.13 13.49 2.56
N SER A 144 -1.24 14.21 3.25
CA SER A 144 -1.61 15.09 4.37
C SER A 144 -2.41 16.32 4.00
N ASP A 145 -2.36 16.72 2.73
CA ASP A 145 -3.10 17.86 2.19
C ASP A 145 -4.24 17.43 1.26
N THR A 146 -4.74 16.22 1.45
CA THR A 146 -5.87 15.70 0.68
C THR A 146 -7.09 15.54 1.58
N GLY A 147 -8.25 15.99 1.11
CA GLY A 147 -9.49 15.99 1.90
C GLY A 147 -9.55 17.05 2.99
N TYR A 148 -10.69 17.15 3.66
CA TYR A 148 -10.95 18.11 4.72
C TYR A 148 -10.26 17.71 6.04
N GLU A 149 -9.63 18.68 6.69
CA GLU A 149 -8.98 18.54 8.00
C GLU A 149 -8.04 17.32 8.11
N GLY A 150 -7.32 16.96 7.05
CA GLY A 150 -6.40 15.82 7.06
C GLY A 150 -7.07 14.45 6.91
N ALA A 151 -8.26 14.38 6.28
CA ALA A 151 -8.91 13.11 5.95
C ALA A 151 -8.01 12.17 5.15
N GLY A 152 -7.28 12.69 4.16
CA GLY A 152 -6.28 11.95 3.41
C GLY A 152 -5.22 11.30 4.29
N PHE A 153 -4.62 12.07 5.21
CA PHE A 153 -3.69 11.55 6.21
C PHE A 153 -4.31 10.42 7.03
N ARG A 154 -5.52 10.62 7.55
CA ARG A 154 -6.19 9.60 8.37
C ARG A 154 -6.52 8.33 7.58
N SER A 155 -6.89 8.50 6.30
CA SER A 155 -7.23 7.39 5.41
C SER A 155 -6.07 6.43 5.17
N THR A 156 -4.81 6.82 5.43
CA THR A 156 -3.66 5.95 5.20
C THR A 156 -3.41 4.94 6.32
N PHE A 157 -4.04 5.10 7.49
CA PHE A 157 -3.82 4.26 8.68
C PHE A 157 -4.70 3.01 8.70
N PHE A 158 -4.75 2.31 7.57
CA PHE A 158 -5.37 1.00 7.43
C PHE A 158 -4.32 -0.06 7.16
N TYR A 159 -4.48 -1.25 7.76
CA TYR A 159 -3.52 -2.34 7.54
C TYR A 159 -3.46 -2.83 6.09
N THR A 160 -4.53 -2.62 5.31
CA THR A 160 -4.50 -2.88 3.86
C THR A 160 -3.60 -1.93 3.08
N ASN A 161 -3.16 -0.81 3.65
CA ASN A 161 -2.17 0.10 3.08
C ASN A 161 -0.77 -0.08 3.68
N ALA A 162 -0.55 -1.11 4.48
CA ALA A 162 0.71 -1.30 5.17
C ALA A 162 1.30 -2.70 5.00
N VAL A 163 2.62 -2.76 5.14
CA VAL A 163 3.39 -4.00 5.18
C VAL A 163 4.33 -4.01 6.37
N PRO A 164 4.77 -5.18 6.85
CA PRO A 164 5.91 -5.27 7.74
C PRO A 164 7.16 -4.70 7.03
N GLN A 165 7.65 -3.55 7.50
CA GLN A 165 8.81 -2.88 6.92
C GLN A 165 9.90 -2.71 7.97
N ARG A 166 11.15 -3.04 7.61
CA ARG A 166 12.31 -2.91 8.50
C ARG A 166 12.53 -1.44 8.90
N PRO A 167 12.77 -1.13 10.19
CA PRO A 167 12.93 0.24 10.68
C PRO A 167 14.01 1.05 9.96
N ALA A 168 15.18 0.44 9.72
CA ALA A 168 16.30 1.08 9.03
C ALA A 168 15.96 1.47 7.59
N PHE A 169 15.10 0.68 6.93
CA PHE A 169 14.60 1.00 5.60
C PHE A 169 13.50 2.07 5.66
N ASN A 170 12.44 1.83 6.43
CA ASN A 170 11.26 2.70 6.52
C ASN A 170 11.62 4.13 6.95
N SER A 171 12.23 4.28 8.12
CA SER A 171 12.58 5.59 8.70
C SER A 171 13.88 6.16 8.14
N GLY A 172 14.61 5.38 7.34
CA GLY A 172 15.88 5.75 6.73
C GLY A 172 15.71 6.18 5.27
N GLN A 173 16.27 5.38 4.37
CA GLN A 173 16.35 5.73 2.95
C GLN A 173 14.97 5.84 2.27
N TRP A 174 13.99 5.01 2.68
CA TRP A 174 12.65 5.06 2.10
C TRP A 174 11.97 6.41 2.37
N SER A 175 11.93 6.83 3.64
CA SER A 175 11.40 8.15 4.03
C SER A 175 12.12 9.32 3.35
N GLN A 176 13.42 9.19 3.04
CA GLN A 176 14.15 10.23 2.31
C GLN A 176 13.64 10.35 0.86
N PHE A 177 13.44 9.23 0.17
CA PHE A 177 12.88 9.25 -1.19
C PHE A 177 11.43 9.73 -1.23
N GLU A 178 10.60 9.37 -0.24
CA GLU A 178 9.27 9.97 -0.10
C GLU A 178 9.35 11.50 0.01
N GLY A 179 10.37 12.01 0.73
CA GLY A 179 10.69 13.44 0.79
C GLY A 179 11.06 14.04 -0.56
N LYS A 180 11.97 13.40 -1.30
CA LYS A 180 12.37 13.86 -2.63
C LYS A 180 11.21 13.87 -3.63
N ILE A 181 10.30 12.89 -3.55
CA ILE A 181 9.09 12.84 -4.38
C ILE A 181 8.17 14.03 -4.07
N ARG A 182 7.98 14.35 -2.79
CA ARG A 182 7.21 15.53 -2.37
C ARG A 182 7.84 16.83 -2.86
N ASP A 183 9.17 16.95 -2.78
CA ASP A 183 9.90 18.10 -3.31
C ASP A 183 9.71 18.23 -4.83
N TYR A 184 9.80 17.13 -5.59
CA TYR A 184 9.50 17.14 -7.03
C TYR A 184 8.05 17.55 -7.33
N ALA A 185 7.08 17.05 -6.55
CA ALA A 185 5.68 17.42 -6.70
C ALA A 185 5.48 18.94 -6.56
N ILE A 186 6.02 19.55 -5.49
CA ILE A 186 5.91 20.99 -5.22
C ILE A 186 6.66 21.82 -6.25
N ASN A 187 7.91 21.46 -6.53
CA ASN A 187 8.84 22.35 -7.21
C ASN A 187 8.73 22.27 -8.72
N ASP A 188 8.08 21.25 -9.28
CA ASP A 188 8.02 21.05 -10.71
C ASP A 188 6.71 20.43 -11.20
N CYS A 189 6.40 19.20 -10.78
CA CYS A 189 5.35 18.44 -11.47
C CYS A 189 3.97 19.08 -11.35
N THR A 190 3.57 19.55 -10.17
CA THR A 190 2.21 20.10 -9.96
C THR A 190 2.07 21.57 -10.35
N LYS A 191 3.16 22.21 -10.81
CA LYS A 191 3.09 23.54 -11.41
C LYS A 191 2.34 23.48 -12.74
N ASP A 192 1.72 24.60 -13.10
CA ASP A 192 0.99 24.74 -14.36
C ASP A 192 -0.07 23.63 -14.54
N ASP A 193 -0.78 23.35 -13.44
CA ASP A 193 -1.88 22.39 -13.34
C ASP A 193 -1.52 20.94 -13.72
N GLY A 194 -0.24 20.58 -13.53
CA GLY A 194 0.20 19.20 -13.65
C GLY A 194 -0.32 18.27 -12.56
N THR A 195 -0.46 17.00 -12.91
CA THR A 195 -0.85 15.93 -11.98
C THR A 195 0.26 14.91 -11.89
N LEU A 196 0.74 14.65 -10.67
CA LEU A 196 1.67 13.57 -10.39
C LEU A 196 0.89 12.31 -10.00
N TYR A 197 0.92 11.30 -10.86
CA TYR A 197 0.38 9.96 -10.57
C TYR A 197 1.48 9.10 -9.94
N LEU A 198 1.18 8.46 -8.83
CA LEU A 198 2.11 7.66 -8.06
C LEU A 198 1.57 6.25 -7.83
N LEU A 199 2.45 5.28 -8.00
CA LEU A 199 2.23 3.88 -7.66
C LEU A 199 3.31 3.46 -6.70
N THR A 200 2.95 3.04 -5.50
CA THR A 200 3.88 2.39 -4.58
C THR A 200 3.45 0.95 -4.41
N GLY A 201 4.36 0.01 -4.61
CA GLY A 201 4.06 -1.41 -4.54
C GLY A 201 5.16 -2.20 -3.85
N THR A 202 4.88 -3.49 -3.73
CA THR A 202 5.77 -4.47 -3.11
C THR A 202 6.27 -5.47 -4.14
N SER A 203 7.38 -6.16 -3.83
CA SER A 203 7.74 -7.36 -4.57
C SER A 203 8.52 -8.36 -3.72
N PHE A 204 8.62 -9.59 -4.19
CA PHE A 204 9.45 -10.65 -3.62
C PHE A 204 10.84 -10.72 -4.25
N ILE A 205 11.35 -9.60 -4.73
CA ILE A 205 12.67 -9.48 -5.36
C ILE A 205 13.57 -8.62 -4.50
N ASN A 206 14.82 -9.03 -4.34
CA ASN A 206 15.90 -8.12 -3.95
C ASN A 206 16.63 -7.65 -5.21
N TRP A 207 16.91 -6.36 -5.34
CA TRP A 207 17.63 -5.80 -6.49
C TRP A 207 18.56 -4.68 -6.05
N ASP A 208 19.77 -4.67 -6.63
CA ASP A 208 20.68 -3.53 -6.61
C ASP A 208 20.65 -2.83 -7.97
N PRO A 209 20.01 -1.66 -8.08
CA PRO A 209 19.93 -0.91 -9.33
C PRO A 209 21.28 -0.45 -9.89
N HIS A 210 22.35 -0.38 -9.09
CA HIS A 210 23.66 0.07 -9.55
C HIS A 210 24.41 -1.00 -10.33
N THR A 211 24.36 -2.25 -9.85
CA THR A 211 25.00 -3.40 -10.50
C THR A 211 24.06 -4.21 -11.38
N ASN A 212 22.76 -3.90 -11.30
CA ASN A 212 21.66 -4.64 -11.92
C ASN A 212 21.59 -6.12 -11.49
N ARG A 213 22.17 -6.47 -10.34
CA ARG A 213 22.07 -7.80 -9.75
C ARG A 213 20.77 -7.92 -8.97
N TYR A 214 20.02 -8.98 -9.20
CA TYR A 214 18.78 -9.25 -8.47
C TYR A 214 18.67 -10.72 -8.06
N LYS A 215 17.90 -10.95 -7.01
CA LYS A 215 17.53 -12.25 -6.48
C LYS A 215 16.01 -12.33 -6.41
N ILE A 216 15.45 -13.31 -7.09
CA ILE A 216 14.01 -13.62 -7.04
C ILE A 216 13.79 -14.56 -5.85
N ASN A 217 13.00 -14.13 -4.86
CA ASN A 217 12.64 -14.95 -3.72
C ASN A 217 11.32 -15.67 -3.99
N ASP A 218 11.16 -16.84 -3.37
CA ASP A 218 9.91 -17.61 -3.43
C ASP A 218 8.88 -16.98 -2.46
N PRO A 219 7.76 -16.42 -2.95
CA PRO A 219 6.76 -15.77 -2.10
C PRO A 219 6.10 -16.75 -1.12
N ILE A 220 6.06 -18.06 -1.43
CA ILE A 220 5.49 -19.09 -0.54
C ILE A 220 6.38 -19.29 0.69
N LYS A 221 7.70 -19.13 0.52
CA LYS A 221 8.71 -19.28 1.57
C LYS A 221 9.11 -17.95 2.21
N ALA A 222 8.45 -16.85 1.83
CA ALA A 222 8.75 -15.54 2.39
C ALA A 222 8.44 -15.53 3.90
N PRO A 223 9.25 -14.83 4.71
CA PRO A 223 8.99 -14.66 6.14
C PRO A 223 7.58 -14.08 6.37
N LYS A 224 6.99 -14.43 7.51
CA LYS A 224 5.65 -13.98 7.90
C LYS A 224 5.67 -13.28 9.25
N LEU A 225 4.62 -12.51 9.48
CA LEU A 225 4.32 -11.83 10.73
C LEU A 225 2.91 -12.26 11.20
N PRO A 226 2.75 -12.85 12.40
CA PRO A 226 3.81 -13.26 13.32
C PRO A 226 4.68 -14.38 12.70
N GLU A 227 5.92 -14.51 13.18
CA GLU A 227 6.82 -15.59 12.74
C GLU A 227 6.36 -16.95 13.30
N GLU A 228 5.95 -16.96 14.56
CA GLU A 228 5.27 -18.09 15.19
C GLU A 228 3.77 -18.06 14.89
N ASP A 229 3.18 -19.21 14.56
CA ASP A 229 1.76 -19.30 14.28
C ASP A 229 0.94 -18.85 15.50
N LEU A 230 0.16 -17.80 15.32
CA LEU A 230 -0.91 -17.40 16.24
C LEU A 230 -2.23 -17.87 15.62
N PRO A 231 -2.81 -19.01 16.03
CA PRO A 231 -3.95 -19.63 15.35
C PRO A 231 -5.18 -18.74 15.24
N GLU A 232 -5.28 -17.73 16.11
CA GLU A 232 -6.38 -16.76 16.15
C GLU A 232 -6.25 -15.64 15.11
N PHE A 233 -5.04 -15.40 14.58
CA PHE A 233 -4.73 -14.26 13.73
C PHE A 233 -4.05 -14.70 12.43
N PRO A 234 -4.60 -14.32 11.25
CA PRO A 234 -3.95 -14.63 9.99
C PRO A 234 -2.58 -13.96 9.94
N ALA A 235 -1.55 -14.75 9.63
CA ALA A 235 -0.21 -14.22 9.38
C ALA A 235 -0.17 -13.46 8.05
N ILE A 236 0.61 -12.39 8.01
CA ILE A 236 0.87 -11.60 6.80
C ILE A 236 2.31 -11.76 6.36
N THR A 237 2.55 -11.71 5.06
CA THR A 237 3.88 -11.89 4.51
C THR A 237 4.72 -10.62 4.62
N ILE A 238 6.03 -10.80 4.86
CA ILE A 238 7.02 -9.73 4.83
C ILE A 238 7.57 -9.63 3.39
N PRO A 239 7.32 -8.53 2.65
CA PRO A 239 7.83 -8.39 1.28
C PRO A 239 9.35 -8.21 1.27
N SER A 240 10.01 -8.61 0.18
CA SER A 240 11.46 -8.45 0.03
C SER A 240 11.87 -7.02 -0.32
N SER A 241 10.97 -6.25 -0.94
CA SER A 241 11.26 -4.88 -1.35
C SER A 241 9.99 -4.05 -1.54
N LEU A 242 10.19 -2.73 -1.58
CA LEU A 242 9.20 -1.75 -2.00
C LEU A 242 9.73 -0.98 -3.22
N TRP A 243 8.80 -0.52 -4.05
CA TRP A 243 9.10 0.34 -5.19
C TRP A 243 8.05 1.44 -5.31
N THR A 244 8.45 2.59 -5.84
CA THR A 244 7.54 3.69 -6.20
C THR A 244 7.82 4.11 -7.64
N ALA A 245 6.81 4.15 -8.49
CA ALA A 245 6.88 4.72 -9.83
C ALA A 245 6.00 5.98 -9.90
N GLY A 246 6.51 7.02 -10.54
CA GLY A 246 5.81 8.28 -10.71
C GLY A 246 5.72 8.70 -12.17
N CYS A 247 4.57 9.22 -12.56
CA CYS A 247 4.38 9.89 -13.84
C CYS A 247 3.72 11.26 -13.66
N CYS A 248 4.41 12.28 -14.14
CA CYS A 248 3.93 13.65 -14.21
C CYS A 248 3.24 13.90 -15.55
N VAL A 249 1.97 14.27 -15.50
CA VAL A 249 1.18 14.60 -16.68
C VAL A 249 0.77 16.07 -16.64
N LYS A 250 1.06 16.81 -17.72
CA LYS A 250 0.65 18.20 -17.93
C LYS A 250 -0.03 18.31 -19.28
N ASN A 251 -1.21 18.93 -19.33
CA ASN A 251 -1.98 19.12 -20.57
C ASN A 251 -2.22 17.85 -21.40
N GLY A 252 -2.30 16.68 -20.75
CA GLY A 252 -2.48 15.39 -21.42
C GLY A 252 -1.18 14.71 -21.86
N ASP A 253 -0.02 15.36 -21.71
CA ASP A 253 1.28 14.80 -22.04
C ASP A 253 2.05 14.36 -20.80
N ALA A 254 2.74 13.23 -20.89
CA ALA A 254 3.71 12.83 -19.89
C ALA A 254 4.98 13.69 -20.04
N VAL A 255 5.28 14.49 -19.02
CA VAL A 255 6.39 15.47 -19.02
C VAL A 255 7.49 15.13 -18.03
N GLY A 256 7.29 14.09 -17.23
CA GLY A 256 8.26 13.68 -16.22
C GLY A 256 7.95 12.29 -15.70
N ASN A 257 8.97 11.48 -15.46
CA ASN A 257 8.80 10.17 -14.84
C ASN A 257 10.00 9.77 -13.98
N PHE A 258 9.76 8.86 -13.03
CA PHE A 258 10.82 8.27 -12.21
C PHE A 258 10.37 6.92 -11.64
N ALA A 259 11.35 6.10 -11.25
CA ALA A 259 11.14 4.95 -10.38
C ALA A 259 12.14 4.98 -9.23
N VAL A 260 11.71 4.52 -8.06
CA VAL A 260 12.56 4.28 -6.88
C VAL A 260 12.32 2.84 -6.44
N PHE A 261 13.39 2.15 -6.06
CA PHE A 261 13.34 0.79 -5.55
C PHE A 261 14.20 0.69 -4.29
N GLY A 262 13.78 -0.12 -3.31
CA GLY A 262 14.59 -0.42 -2.13
C GLY A 262 14.23 -1.77 -1.51
N ASN A 263 15.24 -2.50 -1.08
CA ASN A 263 15.11 -3.79 -0.39
C ASN A 263 14.72 -3.59 1.07
N ASN A 264 13.81 -4.43 1.55
CA ASN A 264 13.29 -4.44 2.91
C ASN A 264 14.24 -5.18 3.86
N GLU A 265 15.50 -4.75 3.89
CA GLU A 265 16.59 -5.39 4.64
C GLU A 265 16.77 -4.74 6.02
N GLU A 266 17.28 -5.54 6.95
CA GLU A 266 17.58 -5.09 8.31
C GLU A 266 18.82 -4.19 8.35
N ASP A 267 19.88 -4.56 7.61
CA ASP A 267 21.05 -3.70 7.42
C ASP A 267 20.72 -2.59 6.40
N ALA A 268 20.85 -1.34 6.83
CA ALA A 268 20.65 -0.16 6.00
C ALA A 268 21.50 -0.19 4.70
N LYS A 269 22.69 -0.80 4.74
CA LYS A 269 23.60 -0.90 3.59
C LYS A 269 23.09 -1.85 2.50
N GLU A 270 22.33 -2.87 2.88
CA GLU A 270 21.76 -3.86 1.96
C GLU A 270 20.40 -3.44 1.40
N THR A 271 19.87 -2.28 1.84
CA THR A 271 18.62 -1.76 1.28
C THR A 271 18.75 -1.38 -0.19
N TYR A 272 19.96 -1.03 -0.69
CA TYR A 272 20.24 -0.57 -2.05
C TYR A 272 19.22 0.46 -2.59
N THR A 273 18.65 1.28 -1.70
CA THR A 273 17.55 2.16 -2.05
C THR A 273 18.02 3.24 -3.01
N SER A 274 17.49 3.27 -4.23
CA SER A 274 17.96 4.17 -5.27
C SER A 274 16.93 4.42 -6.37
N GLN A 275 17.18 5.46 -7.16
CA GLN A 275 16.35 5.79 -8.31
C GLN A 275 16.76 4.95 -9.54
N ALA A 276 15.79 4.42 -10.27
CA ALA A 276 15.95 3.70 -11.52
C ALA A 276 15.07 4.30 -12.64
N SER A 277 15.21 3.80 -13.87
CA SER A 277 14.19 4.00 -14.90
C SER A 277 12.96 3.13 -14.64
N ILE A 278 11.79 3.56 -15.12
CA ILE A 278 10.58 2.74 -15.09
C ILE A 278 10.77 1.46 -15.93
N ASN A 279 11.50 1.53 -17.04
CA ASN A 279 11.80 0.36 -17.87
C ASN A 279 12.60 -0.71 -17.10
N ASN A 280 13.62 -0.31 -16.35
CA ASN A 280 14.38 -1.23 -15.51
C ASN A 280 13.51 -1.79 -14.38
N LEU A 281 12.73 -0.94 -13.70
CA LEU A 281 11.81 -1.39 -12.67
C LEU A 281 10.83 -2.45 -13.19
N GLN A 282 10.16 -2.19 -14.31
CA GLN A 282 9.22 -3.12 -14.96
C GLN A 282 9.91 -4.44 -15.32
N THR A 283 11.12 -4.36 -15.88
CA THR A 283 11.92 -5.54 -16.25
C THR A 283 12.21 -6.41 -15.04
N VAL A 284 12.54 -5.80 -13.90
CA VAL A 284 12.84 -6.51 -12.65
C VAL A 284 11.56 -7.11 -12.07
N ILE A 285 10.53 -6.31 -11.81
CA ILE A 285 9.30 -6.77 -11.12
C ILE A 285 8.44 -7.73 -11.95
N LYS A 286 8.62 -7.79 -13.27
CA LYS A 286 8.04 -8.84 -14.12
C LYS A 286 8.44 -10.25 -13.65
N ASN A 287 9.63 -10.39 -13.04
CA ASN A 287 10.12 -11.68 -12.55
C ASN A 287 9.60 -12.03 -11.15
N ASP A 288 8.74 -11.20 -10.54
CA ASP A 288 8.15 -11.52 -9.25
C ASP A 288 7.20 -12.70 -9.42
N ARG A 289 7.52 -13.85 -8.84
CA ARG A 289 6.73 -15.07 -8.98
C ARG A 289 5.31 -14.94 -8.44
N ALA A 290 5.07 -14.02 -7.51
CA ALA A 290 3.72 -13.78 -7.01
C ALA A 290 2.79 -13.18 -8.08
N SER A 291 3.34 -12.62 -9.16
CA SER A 291 2.55 -12.08 -10.28
C SER A 291 1.99 -13.13 -11.23
N GLY A 292 2.43 -14.39 -11.14
CA GLY A 292 2.01 -15.47 -12.06
C GLY A 292 2.74 -15.45 -13.41
N GLU A 293 4.00 -15.00 -13.42
CA GLU A 293 4.89 -15.00 -14.60
C GLU A 293 4.29 -14.30 -15.84
N PRO A 294 3.92 -13.02 -15.72
CA PRO A 294 3.36 -12.24 -16.81
C PRO A 294 4.37 -12.06 -17.94
N LYS A 295 3.88 -11.93 -19.17
CA LYS A 295 4.73 -11.61 -20.32
C LYS A 295 5.37 -10.22 -20.21
N GLU A 296 4.66 -9.27 -19.60
CA GLU A 296 5.07 -7.89 -19.44
C GLU A 296 4.42 -7.25 -18.22
N VAL A 297 5.03 -6.18 -17.72
CA VAL A 297 4.45 -5.29 -16.70
C VAL A 297 4.35 -3.89 -17.30
N LYS A 298 3.17 -3.28 -17.19
CA LYS A 298 2.92 -1.89 -17.59
C LYS A 298 2.41 -1.12 -16.39
N LEU A 299 3.22 -0.23 -15.85
CA LEU A 299 2.85 0.59 -14.69
C LEU A 299 1.92 1.75 -15.08
N PHE A 300 2.11 2.33 -16.27
CA PHE A 300 1.29 3.45 -16.78
C PHE A 300 0.75 3.15 -18.18
N PRO A 301 -0.15 2.15 -18.34
CA PRO A 301 -0.58 1.68 -19.66
C PRO A 301 -1.29 2.73 -20.52
N ALA A 302 -1.95 3.73 -19.91
CA ALA A 302 -2.62 4.80 -20.64
C ALA A 302 -1.67 5.91 -21.14
N PHE A 303 -0.44 5.98 -20.63
CA PHE A 303 0.50 7.06 -20.95
C PHE A 303 1.87 6.49 -21.30
N PRO A 304 2.10 6.11 -22.58
CA PRO A 304 3.38 5.57 -23.01
C PRO A 304 4.59 6.47 -22.72
N GLY A 305 4.41 7.80 -22.75
CA GLY A 305 5.47 8.76 -22.41
C GLY A 305 5.92 8.69 -20.93
N CYS A 306 5.15 8.07 -20.05
CA CYS A 306 5.58 7.76 -18.69
C CYS A 306 6.63 6.64 -18.65
N MET A 307 6.80 5.89 -19.74
CA MET A 307 7.80 4.83 -19.89
C MET A 307 8.98 5.25 -20.78
N ASP A 308 9.00 6.51 -21.24
CA ASP A 308 10.09 7.05 -22.05
C ASP A 308 11.21 7.62 -21.16
N ASP A 309 12.42 7.10 -21.30
CA ASP A 309 13.57 7.56 -20.53
C ASP A 309 13.98 9.01 -20.86
N HIS A 310 13.52 9.59 -21.99
CA HIS A 310 13.67 11.02 -22.28
C HIS A 310 12.93 11.91 -21.28
N ASN A 311 11.84 11.42 -20.70
CA ASN A 311 11.07 12.13 -19.67
C ASN A 311 11.58 11.84 -18.25
N ARG A 312 12.68 11.10 -18.09
CA ARG A 312 13.18 10.73 -16.76
C ARG A 312 13.68 11.95 -16.00
N VAL A 313 13.14 12.17 -14.80
CA VAL A 313 13.59 13.24 -13.90
C VAL A 313 14.60 12.73 -12.87
N ASN A 314 15.52 13.58 -12.42
CA ASN A 314 16.41 13.28 -11.29
C ASN A 314 15.83 13.89 -10.01
N LEU A 315 15.35 13.04 -9.09
CA LEU A 315 14.71 13.49 -7.85
C LEU A 315 15.65 14.32 -6.94
N ASP A 316 16.97 14.16 -7.05
CA ASP A 316 17.93 14.96 -6.28
C ASP A 316 18.04 16.42 -6.76
N ALA A 317 17.54 16.74 -7.96
CA ALA A 317 17.59 18.10 -8.51
C ALA A 317 16.59 19.07 -7.86
N PHE A 318 15.58 18.55 -7.15
CA PHE A 318 14.45 19.34 -6.65
C PHE A 318 14.52 19.70 -5.16
N LYS A 319 15.67 19.48 -4.51
CA LYS A 319 15.84 19.73 -3.07
C LYS A 319 15.34 21.11 -2.67
N ARG A 320 14.52 21.18 -1.62
CA ARG A 320 14.14 22.46 -0.97
C ARG A 320 15.41 23.27 -0.65
N ARG A 321 15.52 24.48 -1.24
CA ARG A 321 16.41 25.50 -0.68
C ARG A 321 15.88 25.80 0.73
N ARG A 322 16.70 25.61 1.78
CA ARG A 322 16.37 26.14 3.11
C ARG A 322 16.12 27.64 2.95
N MET A 323 14.89 28.08 3.16
CA MET A 323 14.64 29.50 3.43
C MET A 323 15.40 29.80 4.72
N LYS A 324 16.39 30.68 4.62
CA LYS A 324 17.17 31.17 5.77
C LYS A 324 16.30 32.02 6.67
#